data_AF-A0AAU9UXW5-F1
#
_entry.id   AF-A0AAU9UXW5-F1
#
_cell.length_a   1.000
_cell.length_b   1.000
_cell.length_c   1.000
_cell.angle_alpha   90.00
_cell.angle_beta   90.00
_cell.angle_gamma   90.00
#
_symmetry.space_group_name_H-M   'P 1'
#
loop_
_entity.id
_entity.type
_entity.pdbx_description
1 polymer ?
#
loop_
_entity_poly.entity_id
_entity_poly.type
_entity_poly.pdbx_seq_one_letter_code
_entity_poly.pdbx_strand_id
1 'polypeptide(L)'
;MRRNIVRYAILAYVITLQRVSLRVKRRFPTWQHVVDSGLMLESERKVFEKMDGKSPMSKYWMPLVWATNIINRARKEGLITSDHIVQTLLVELSDIRRRLGALIGYDTVCVPLVYTQASSFSYYLFYNTSISVTHIYIAS
;
A
#
# COMPACT_ATOMS: atom_id res chain seq x y z
N MET A 1 -23.77 -6.01 -4.32
CA MET A 1 -22.61 -6.92 -4.57
C MET A 1 -21.44 -6.20 -5.25
N ARG A 2 -21.53 -5.86 -6.55
CA ARG A 2 -20.40 -5.30 -7.34
C ARG A 2 -19.72 -4.09 -6.69
N ARG A 3 -20.51 -3.11 -6.22
CA ARG A 3 -20.01 -1.92 -5.50
C ARG A 3 -19.19 -2.27 -4.25
N ASN A 4 -19.58 -3.30 -3.50
CA ASN A 4 -18.88 -3.70 -2.29
C ASN A 4 -17.55 -4.40 -2.58
N ILE A 5 -17.46 -5.19 -3.65
CA ILE A 5 -16.20 -5.81 -4.09
C ILE A 5 -15.18 -4.71 -4.44
N VAL A 6 -15.60 -3.73 -5.23
CA VAL A 6 -14.74 -2.59 -5.61
C VAL A 6 -14.37 -1.76 -4.37
N ARG A 7 -15.33 -1.46 -3.49
CA ARG A 7 -15.06 -0.74 -2.24
C ARG A 7 -14.01 -1.46 -1.40
N TYR A 8 -14.07 -2.79 -1.30
CA TYR A 8 -13.06 -3.56 -0.56
C TYR A 8 -11.68 -3.56 -1.23
N ALA A 9 -11.60 -3.60 -2.55
CA ALA A 9 -10.33 -3.43 -3.26
C ALA A 9 -9.72 -2.04 -2.99
N ILE A 10 -10.53 -0.98 -3.06
CA ILE A 10 -10.10 0.39 -2.73
C ILE A 10 -9.72 0.51 -1.26
N LEU A 11 -10.47 -0.11 -0.36
CA LEU A 11 -10.18 -0.09 1.07
C LEU A 11 -8.83 -0.75 1.38
N ALA A 12 -8.56 -1.91 0.78
CA ALA A 12 -7.24 -2.56 0.89
C ALA A 12 -6.12 -1.64 0.40
N TYR A 13 -6.33 -0.97 -0.74
CA TYR A 13 -5.38 -0.01 -1.30
C TYR A 13 -5.11 1.17 -0.36
N VAL A 14 -6.16 1.79 0.19
CA VAL A 14 -6.03 2.92 1.13
C VAL A 14 -5.31 2.49 2.41
N ILE A 15 -5.61 1.31 2.97
CA ILE A 15 -4.93 0.77 4.15
C ILE A 15 -3.43 0.57 3.89
N THR A 16 -3.07 0.04 2.72
CA THR A 16 -1.66 -0.08 2.34
C THR A 16 -1.01 1.29 2.21
N LEU A 17 -1.66 2.25 1.55
CA LEU A 17 -1.12 3.59 1.39
C LEU A 17 -1.03 4.40 2.68
N GLN A 18 -1.88 4.15 3.68
CA GLN A 18 -1.73 4.76 5.01
C GLN A 18 -0.38 4.42 5.66
N ARG A 19 0.23 3.29 5.30
CA ARG A 19 1.56 2.89 5.77
C ARG A 19 2.68 3.53 4.93
N VAL A 20 2.55 3.44 3.61
CA VAL A 20 3.65 3.80 2.67
C VAL A 20 3.64 5.29 2.29
N SER A 21 2.48 5.96 2.31
CA SER A 21 2.34 7.35 1.86
C SER A 21 1.99 8.29 3.00
N LEU A 22 2.89 9.22 3.30
CA LEU A 22 2.66 10.27 4.30
C LEU A 22 1.44 11.13 3.97
N ARG A 23 1.16 11.37 2.69
CA ARG A 23 -0.01 12.16 2.26
C ARG A 23 -1.32 11.45 2.61
N VAL A 24 -1.38 10.15 2.37
CA VAL A 24 -2.57 9.34 2.71
C VAL A 24 -2.70 9.16 4.21
N LYS A 25 -1.60 8.95 4.93
CA LYS A 25 -1.58 8.91 6.40
C LYS A 25 -2.12 10.21 7.03
N ARG A 26 -1.78 11.37 6.46
CA ARG A 26 -2.32 12.66 6.91
C ARG A 26 -3.81 12.82 6.59
N ARG A 27 -4.27 12.32 5.45
CA ARG A 27 -5.69 12.36 5.05
C ARG A 27 -6.56 11.41 5.88
N PHE A 28 -6.03 10.25 6.24
CA PHE A 28 -6.73 9.24 7.02
C PHE A 28 -5.89 8.82 8.24
N PRO A 29 -5.80 9.65 9.29
CA PRO A 29 -4.97 9.32 10.46
C PRO A 29 -5.55 8.20 11.32
N THR A 30 -6.88 8.09 11.38
CA THR A 30 -7.59 7.10 12.19
C THR A 30 -8.61 6.33 11.35
N TRP A 31 -9.06 5.18 11.86
CA TRP A 31 -10.12 4.41 11.21
C TRP A 31 -11.43 5.19 11.06
N GLN A 32 -11.71 6.14 11.97
CA GLN A 32 -12.89 7.00 11.85
C GLN A 32 -12.88 7.80 10.56
N HIS A 33 -11.75 8.40 10.17
CA HIS A 33 -11.65 9.15 8.91
C HIS A 33 -11.91 8.27 7.68
N VAL A 34 -11.57 6.99 7.75
CA VAL A 34 -11.86 6.02 6.68
C VAL A 34 -13.35 5.71 6.62
N VAL A 35 -14.01 5.60 7.78
CA VAL A 35 -15.47 5.44 7.87
C VAL A 35 -16.20 6.67 7.35
N ASP A 36 -15.80 7.87 7.79
CA ASP A 36 -16.42 9.14 7.39
C ASP A 36 -16.31 9.38 5.88
N SER A 37 -15.25 8.86 5.25
CA SER A 37 -15.09 8.91 3.79
C SER A 37 -15.98 7.93 3.00
N GLY A 38 -16.73 7.07 3.69
CA GLY A 38 -17.59 6.04 3.09
C GLY A 38 -16.85 4.81 2.56
N LEU A 39 -15.54 4.70 2.80
CA LEU A 39 -14.73 3.57 2.35
C LEU A 39 -14.88 2.34 3.25
N MET A 40 -15.16 2.54 4.54
CA MET A 40 -15.34 1.49 5.55
C MET A 40 -16.68 1.67 6.27
N LEU A 41 -17.35 0.57 6.59
CA LEU A 41 -18.55 0.61 7.44
C LEU A 41 -18.17 0.59 8.92
N GLU A 42 -19.05 1.13 9.77
CA GLU A 42 -18.83 1.15 11.22
C GLU A 42 -18.66 -0.26 11.82
N SER A 43 -19.38 -1.25 11.29
CA SER A 43 -19.22 -2.66 11.68
C SER A 43 -17.86 -3.22 11.30
N GLU A 44 -17.31 -2.82 10.15
CA GLU A 44 -16.00 -3.26 9.67
C GLU A 44 -14.87 -2.63 10.48
N ARG A 45 -15.03 -1.35 10.86
CA ARG A 45 -14.12 -0.64 11.76
C ARG A 45 -13.94 -1.39 13.08
N LYS A 46 -15.03 -1.83 13.71
CA LYS A 46 -14.97 -2.61 14.97
C LYS A 46 -14.15 -3.90 14.82
N VAL A 47 -14.26 -4.56 13.67
CA VAL A 47 -13.46 -5.76 13.37
C VAL A 47 -11.98 -5.40 13.21
N PHE A 48 -11.67 -4.29 12.53
CA PHE A 48 -10.30 -3.79 12.40
C PHE A 48 -9.68 -3.45 13.76
N GLU A 49 -10.38 -2.70 14.61
CA GLU A 49 -9.91 -2.31 15.95
C GLU A 49 -9.64 -3.55 16.83
N LYS A 50 -10.54 -4.54 16.79
CA LYS A 50 -10.35 -5.81 17.51
C LYS A 50 -9.10 -6.56 17.03
N MET A 51 -8.85 -6.53 15.73
CA MET A 51 -7.67 -7.20 15.16
C MET A 51 -6.39 -6.42 15.42
N ASP A 52 -6.44 -5.09 15.42
CA ASP A 52 -5.30 -4.23 15.75
C ASP A 52 -4.79 -4.47 17.17
N GLY A 53 -5.70 -4.72 18.12
CA GLY A 53 -5.33 -5.13 19.47
C GLY A 53 -4.56 -6.46 19.56
N LYS A 54 -4.62 -7.32 18.54
CA LYS A 54 -3.91 -8.62 18.52
C LYS A 54 -2.53 -8.56 17.90
N SER A 55 -2.30 -7.66 16.95
CA SER A 55 -1.03 -7.58 16.22
C SER A 55 -0.84 -6.19 15.60
N PRO A 56 0.37 -5.62 15.64
CA PRO A 56 0.67 -4.34 15.01
C PRO A 56 0.78 -4.42 13.48
N MET A 57 0.75 -5.63 12.89
CA MET A 57 0.91 -5.85 11.46
C MET A 57 -0.21 -5.20 10.64
N SER A 58 0.11 -4.69 9.44
CA SER A 58 -0.90 -4.12 8.54
C SER A 58 -1.89 -5.18 8.06
N LYS A 59 -3.19 -4.86 8.12
CA LYS A 59 -4.30 -5.78 7.81
C LYS A 59 -4.95 -5.49 6.47
N TYR A 60 -4.16 -4.98 5.52
CA TYR A 60 -4.60 -4.66 4.17
C TYR A 60 -5.21 -5.85 3.41
N TRP A 61 -4.89 -7.08 3.82
CA TRP A 61 -5.43 -8.31 3.24
C TRP A 61 -6.88 -8.58 3.64
N MET A 62 -7.36 -8.04 4.77
CA MET A 62 -8.71 -8.34 5.29
C MET A 62 -9.85 -7.94 4.34
N PRO A 63 -9.86 -6.72 3.75
CA PRO A 63 -10.89 -6.35 2.79
C PRO A 63 -10.88 -7.25 1.55
N LEU A 64 -9.71 -7.72 1.11
CA LEU A 64 -9.63 -8.65 -0.02
C LEU A 64 -10.26 -10.01 0.32
N VAL A 65 -10.08 -10.51 1.55
CA VAL A 65 -10.77 -11.71 2.03
C VAL A 65 -12.29 -11.50 2.07
N TRP A 66 -12.76 -10.33 2.51
CA TRP A 66 -14.19 -10.01 2.48
C TRP A 66 -14.74 -9.93 1.05
N ALA A 67 -13.97 -9.39 0.10
CA ALA A 67 -14.33 -9.38 -1.32
C ALA A 67 -14.46 -10.80 -1.88
N THR A 68 -13.50 -11.68 -1.58
CA THR A 68 -13.54 -13.11 -1.94
C THR A 68 -14.79 -13.79 -1.38
N ASN A 69 -15.14 -13.52 -0.12
CA ASN A 69 -16.35 -14.07 0.51
C ASN A 69 -17.64 -13.61 -0.18
N ILE A 70 -17.71 -12.35 -0.65
CA ILE A 70 -18.84 -11.85 -1.43
C ILE A 70 -18.94 -12.59 -2.78
N ILE A 71 -17.82 -12.79 -3.46
CA ILE A 71 -17.78 -13.51 -4.75
C ILE A 71 -18.26 -14.95 -4.58
N ASN A 72 -17.73 -15.67 -3.59
CA ASN A 72 -18.11 -17.05 -3.31
C ASN A 72 -19.59 -17.18 -2.94
N ARG A 73 -20.11 -16.24 -2.14
CA ARG A 73 -21.54 -16.20 -1.80
C ARG A 73 -22.40 -15.98 -3.03
N ALA A 74 -22.04 -15.04 -3.89
CA ALA A 74 -22.80 -14.76 -5.11
C ALA A 74 -22.78 -15.93 -6.10
N ARG A 75 -21.72 -16.75 -6.12
CA ARG A 75 -21.71 -18.01 -6.86
C ARG A 75 -22.71 -19.00 -6.27
N LYS A 76 -22.71 -19.17 -4.95
CA LYS A 76 -23.66 -20.06 -4.24
C LYS A 76 -25.13 -19.64 -4.45
N GLU A 77 -25.38 -18.34 -4.50
CA GLU A 77 -26.72 -17.76 -4.75
C GLU A 77 -27.10 -17.76 -6.24
N GLY A 78 -26.25 -18.27 -7.14
CA GLY A 78 -26.53 -18.32 -8.58
C GLY A 78 -26.45 -16.98 -9.31
N LEU A 79 -26.03 -15.90 -8.63
CA LEU A 79 -25.85 -14.57 -9.24
C LEU A 79 -24.69 -14.52 -10.24
N ILE A 80 -23.68 -15.39 -10.05
CA ILE A 80 -22.63 -15.66 -11.03
C ILE A 80 -22.85 -17.06 -11.58
N THR A 81 -23.16 -17.15 -12.88
CA THR A 81 -23.54 -18.42 -13.53
C THR A 81 -22.35 -19.29 -13.90
N SER A 82 -21.19 -18.69 -14.19
CA SER A 82 -20.00 -19.41 -14.67
C SER A 82 -18.88 -19.43 -13.62
N ASP A 83 -18.34 -20.63 -13.34
CA ASP A 83 -17.18 -20.80 -12.47
C ASP A 83 -15.92 -20.14 -13.04
N HIS A 84 -15.81 -20.04 -14.37
CA HIS A 84 -14.70 -19.35 -15.01
C HIS A 84 -14.64 -17.87 -14.59
N ILE A 85 -15.79 -17.18 -14.53
CA ILE A 85 -15.87 -15.78 -14.10
C ILE A 85 -15.43 -15.63 -12.64
N VAL A 86 -15.83 -16.57 -11.78
CA VAL A 86 -15.39 -16.60 -10.37
C VAL A 86 -13.87 -16.70 -10.30
N GLN A 87 -13.28 -17.64 -11.04
CA GLN A 87 -11.81 -17.81 -11.08
C GLN A 87 -11.11 -16.53 -11.56
N THR A 88 -11.58 -15.91 -12.63
CA THR A 88 -11.02 -14.64 -13.12
C THR A 88 -11.05 -13.57 -12.02
N LEU A 89 -12.19 -13.39 -11.33
CA LEU A 89 -12.30 -12.39 -10.25
C LEU A 89 -11.34 -12.68 -9.08
N LEU A 90 -11.15 -13.95 -8.72
CA LEU A 90 -10.22 -14.34 -7.65
C LEU A 90 -8.75 -14.16 -8.05
N VAL A 91 -8.42 -14.38 -9.33
CA VAL A 91 -7.09 -14.10 -9.89
C VAL A 91 -6.80 -12.60 -9.84
N GLU A 92 -7.74 -11.76 -10.25
CA GLU A 92 -7.57 -10.30 -10.19
C GLU A 92 -7.40 -9.79 -8.75
N LEU A 93 -8.21 -10.28 -7.80
CA LEU A 93 -8.04 -9.94 -6.39
C LEU A 93 -6.67 -10.40 -5.83
N SER A 94 -6.17 -11.54 -6.31
CA SER A 94 -4.86 -12.05 -5.93
C SER A 94 -3.73 -11.20 -6.52
N ASP A 95 -3.86 -10.70 -7.74
CA ASP A 95 -2.89 -9.77 -8.33
C ASP A 95 -2.88 -8.42 -7.59
N ILE A 96 -4.04 -7.89 -7.20
CA ILE A 96 -4.14 -6.71 -6.33
C ILE A 96 -3.37 -6.96 -5.01
N ARG A 97 -3.62 -8.09 -4.34
CA ARG A 97 -2.91 -8.46 -3.10
C ARG A 97 -1.40 -8.50 -3.31
N ARG A 98 -0.95 -9.08 -4.42
CA ARG A 98 0.48 -9.19 -4.78
C ARG A 98 1.11 -7.81 -4.97
N ARG A 99 0.47 -6.92 -5.73
CA ARG A 99 0.96 -5.55 -5.96
C ARG A 99 1.01 -4.72 -4.68
N LEU A 100 -0.02 -4.83 -3.82
CA LEU A 100 -0.03 -4.18 -2.52
C LEU A 100 1.08 -4.72 -1.60
N GLY A 101 1.32 -6.04 -1.63
CA GLY A 101 2.42 -6.66 -0.89
C GLY A 101 3.79 -6.18 -1.37
N ALA A 102 3.98 -6.06 -2.70
CA ALA A 102 5.20 -5.51 -3.26
C ALA A 102 5.44 -4.06 -2.82
N LEU A 103 4.38 -3.23 -2.76
CA LEU A 103 4.48 -1.85 -2.29
C LEU A 103 4.96 -1.77 -0.83
N ILE A 104 4.45 -2.66 0.04
CA ILE A 104 4.94 -2.78 1.42
C ILE A 104 6.39 -3.27 1.44
N GLY A 105 6.74 -4.20 0.55
CA GLY A 105 8.12 -4.69 0.40
C GLY A 105 9.10 -3.57 0.07
N TYR A 106 8.75 -2.68 -0.88
CA TYR A 106 9.56 -1.52 -1.24
C TYR A 106 9.70 -0.50 -0.10
N ASP A 107 8.66 -0.33 0.71
CA ASP A 107 8.70 0.56 1.88
C ASP A 107 9.54 -0.03 3.03
N THR A 108 9.49 -1.35 3.20
CA THR A 108 10.21 -2.05 4.28
C THR A 108 11.69 -2.25 3.95
N VAL A 109 12.02 -2.52 2.68
CA VAL A 109 13.38 -2.77 2.21
C VAL A 109 13.86 -1.57 1.40
N CYS A 110 14.41 -0.59 2.11
CA CYS A 110 15.06 0.55 1.50
C CYS A 110 16.39 0.16 0.84
N VAL A 111 16.84 0.97 -0.13
CA VAL A 111 18.21 0.88 -0.66
C VAL A 111 19.19 0.98 0.52
N PRO A 112 20.20 0.10 0.62
CA PRO A 112 21.12 0.14 1.76
C PRO A 112 21.76 1.51 1.88
N LEU A 113 21.73 2.06 3.10
CA LEU A 113 22.13 3.42 3.39
C LEU A 113 23.56 3.72 2.89
N VAL A 114 24.46 2.74 3.00
CA VAL A 114 25.85 2.83 2.53
C VAL A 114 25.95 3.19 1.05
N TYR A 115 25.06 2.71 0.17
CA TYR A 115 25.09 3.07 -1.25
C TYR A 115 24.78 4.54 -1.46
N THR A 116 23.75 5.05 -0.77
CA THR A 116 23.38 6.47 -0.85
C THR A 116 24.47 7.38 -0.27
N GLN A 117 25.12 6.94 0.81
CA GLN A 117 26.23 7.66 1.45
C GLN A 117 27.48 7.69 0.56
N ALA A 118 27.90 6.54 0.04
CA ALA A 118 29.09 6.45 -0.82
C ALA A 118 28.93 7.26 -2.11
N SER A 119 27.74 7.21 -2.73
CA SER A 119 27.45 8.02 -3.92
C SER A 119 27.48 9.52 -3.62
N SER A 120 26.87 9.95 -2.51
CA SER A 120 26.88 11.36 -2.08
C SER A 120 28.30 11.83 -1.77
N PHE A 121 29.08 11.02 -1.02
CA PHE A 121 30.45 11.33 -0.67
C PHE A 121 31.34 11.52 -1.91
N SER A 122 31.26 10.59 -2.87
CA SER A 122 32.00 10.68 -4.14
C SER A 122 31.63 11.94 -4.93
N TYR A 123 30.34 12.29 -4.99
CA TYR A 123 29.88 13.52 -5.64
C TYR A 123 30.44 14.79 -4.96
N TYR A 124 30.34 14.88 -3.64
CA TYR A 124 30.85 16.05 -2.90
C TYR A 124 32.36 16.16 -3.00
N LEU A 125 33.10 15.05 -2.97
CA LEU A 125 34.56 15.06 -3.12
C LEU A 125 34.95 15.64 -4.49
N PHE A 126 34.32 15.15 -5.56
CA PHE A 126 34.56 15.65 -6.92
C PHE A 126 34.20 17.14 -7.08
N TYR A 127 33.08 17.56 -6.50
CA TYR A 127 32.65 18.95 -6.57
C TYR A 127 33.62 19.89 -5.83
N ASN A 128 34.07 19.51 -4.64
CA ASN A 128 35.04 20.30 -3.86
C ASN A 128 36.41 20.40 -4.54
N THR A 129 36.92 19.30 -5.10
CA THR A 129 38.18 19.33 -5.86
C THR A 129 38.05 20.22 -7.10
N SER A 130 36.92 20.14 -7.81
CA SER A 130 36.66 20.99 -8.98
C SER A 130 36.66 22.48 -8.61
N ILE A 131 35.95 22.90 -7.55
CA ILE A 131 35.97 24.29 -7.08
C ILE A 131 37.38 24.74 -6.70
N SER A 132 38.10 23.92 -5.95
CA SER A 132 39.45 24.26 -5.48
C SER A 132 40.40 24.47 -6.65
N VAL A 133 40.33 23.61 -7.67
CA VAL A 133 41.09 23.73 -8.91
C VAL A 133 40.71 25.00 -9.67
N THR A 134 39.41 25.28 -9.86
CA THR A 134 38.96 26.51 -10.52
C THR A 134 39.43 27.77 -9.79
N HIS A 135 39.40 27.78 -8.46
CA HIS A 135 39.91 28.92 -7.68
C HIS A 135 41.42 29.13 -7.87
N ILE A 136 42.20 28.04 -7.94
CA ILE A 136 43.63 28.12 -8.24
C ILE A 136 43.87 28.69 -9.64
N TYR A 137 43.14 28.22 -10.67
CA TYR A 137 43.29 28.70 -12.05
C TYR A 137 42.91 30.18 -12.23
N ILE A 138 41.92 30.69 -11.50
CA ILE A 138 41.52 32.11 -11.57
C ILE A 138 42.51 33.01 -10.82
N ALA A 139 43.17 32.48 -9.78
CA ALA A 139 44.17 33.22 -9.00
C ALA A 139 45.57 33.22 -9.63
N SER A 140 45.76 32.54 -10.77
CA SER A 140 47.02 32.44 -11.53
C SER A 140 46.99 33.37 -12.74
#